data_AF-A0A353QGR8-F1
#
_entry.id   AF-A0A353QGR8-F1
#
_cell.length_a   1.000
_cell.length_b   1.000
_cell.length_c   1.000
_cell.angle_alpha   90.00
_cell.angle_beta   90.00
_cell.angle_gamma   90.00
#
_symmetry.space_group_name_H-M   'P 1'
#
loop_
_entity.id
_entity.type
_entity.pdbx_description
1 polymer ?
#
loop_
_entity_poly.entity_id
_entity_poly.type
_entity_poly.pdbx_seq_one_letter_code
_entity_poly.pdbx_strand_id
1 'polypeptide(L)' 'DQELAAYPLMPAVDFREGCLLASPDRTAYIVSRGRKHPVASLQRLAELGRSAEEIIPVSWEDLRRLKEGGPA' A
#
# COMPACT_ATOMS: atom_id res chain seq x y z
N ASP A 1 4.29 -27.38 -4.90
CA ASP A 1 3.85 -26.09 -5.45
C ASP A 1 2.87 -25.46 -4.46
N GLN A 2 3.35 -24.97 -3.32
CA GLN A 2 2.51 -24.36 -2.29
C GLN A 2 3.38 -23.47 -1.40
N GLU A 3 3.41 -22.16 -1.62
CA GLU A 3 3.77 -21.22 -0.55
C GLU A 3 3.36 -19.79 -0.90
N LEU A 4 2.06 -19.50 -0.84
CA LEU A 4 1.60 -18.15 -0.49
C LEU A 4 1.06 -18.24 0.94
N ALA A 5 1.98 -18.51 1.87
CA ALA A 5 1.68 -18.66 3.28
C ALA A 5 1.04 -17.38 3.82
N ALA A 6 -0.10 -17.56 4.47
CA ALA A 6 -0.88 -16.62 5.26
C ALA A 6 -0.15 -15.33 5.64
N TYR A 7 -0.53 -14.21 5.02
CA TYR A 7 -0.25 -12.90 5.59
C TYR A 7 -1.07 -12.77 6.88
N PRO A 8 -0.45 -12.65 8.06
CA PRO A 8 -1.19 -12.45 9.29
C PRO A 8 -2.01 -11.17 9.15
N LEU A 9 -3.34 -11.30 9.23
CA LEU A 9 -4.27 -10.19 9.40
C LEU A 9 -3.92 -9.51 10.73
N MET A 10 -2.99 -8.57 10.68
CA MET A 10 -2.65 -7.76 11.85
C MET A 10 -3.89 -6.97 12.29
N PRO A 11 -4.04 -6.70 13.60
CA PRO A 11 -5.11 -5.85 14.11
C PRO A 11 -5.08 -4.51 13.37
N ALA A 12 -6.25 -3.91 13.16
CA ALA A 12 -6.48 -2.67 12.39
C ALA A 12 -5.26 -1.74 12.44
N VAL A 13 -4.40 -1.85 11.42
CA VAL A 13 -3.13 -1.14 11.44
C VAL A 13 -3.45 0.28 11.01
N ASP A 14 -3.18 1.23 11.90
CA ASP A 14 -3.19 2.65 11.52
C ASP A 14 -1.97 2.86 10.63
N PHE A 15 -2.19 2.88 9.31
CA PHE A 15 -1.12 3.11 8.37
C PHE A 15 -0.62 4.54 8.54
N ARG A 16 0.62 4.66 9.01
CA ARG A 16 1.24 5.96 9.24
C ARG A 16 1.37 6.74 7.93
N GLU A 17 1.44 8.06 8.07
CA GLU A 17 1.73 8.95 6.94
C GLU A 17 3.05 8.54 6.28
N GLY A 18 3.04 8.47 4.96
CA GLY A 18 4.17 8.02 4.15
C GLY A 18 4.25 6.52 3.96
N CYS A 19 3.40 5.69 4.56
CA CYS A 19 3.40 4.25 4.29
C CYS A 19 3.10 3.95 2.81
N LEU A 20 3.79 2.94 2.28
CA LEU A 20 3.54 2.35 0.97
C LEU A 20 2.78 1.06 1.14
N LEU A 21 1.66 0.93 0.45
CA LEU A 21 0.80 -0.23 0.52
C LEU A 21 0.70 -0.87 -0.86
N ALA A 22 0.66 -2.19 -0.93
CA ALA A 22 0.28 -2.91 -2.15
C ALA A 22 -1.01 -3.69 -1.92
N SER A 23 -1.96 -3.53 -2.84
CA SER A 23 -3.09 -4.44 -2.96
C SER A 23 -2.65 -5.82 -3.44
N PRO A 24 -3.52 -6.84 -3.29
CA PRO A 24 -3.26 -8.20 -3.78
C PRO A 24 -3.01 -8.28 -5.30
N ASP A 25 -3.52 -7.32 -6.09
CA ASP A 25 -3.28 -7.23 -7.54
C ASP A 25 -1.98 -6.46 -7.90
N ARG A 26 -1.16 -6.12 -6.89
CA ARG A 26 0.12 -5.38 -7.00
C ARG A 26 -0.01 -3.91 -7.37
N THR A 27 -1.19 -3.30 -7.21
CA THR A 27 -1.33 -1.84 -7.28
C THR A 27 -0.72 -1.20 -6.03
N ALA A 28 0.19 -0.24 -6.23
CA ALA A 28 0.83 0.49 -5.14
C ALA A 28 0.02 1.73 -4.73
N TYR A 29 0.02 2.03 -3.44
CA TYR A 29 -0.64 3.19 -2.85
C TYR A 29 0.28 3.89 -1.85
N ILE A 30 0.22 5.22 -1.80
CA ILE A 30 0.88 6.03 -0.77
C ILE A 30 -0.17 6.53 0.21
N VAL A 31 0.08 6.38 1.51
CA VAL A 31 -0.75 7.00 2.55
C VAL A 31 -0.27 8.42 2.79
N SER A 32 -1.13 9.41 2.55
CA SER A 32 -0.84 10.82 2.83
C SER A 32 -2.08 11.49 3.41
N ARG A 33 -1.93 12.25 4.51
CA ARG A 33 -3.05 12.93 5.18
C ARG A 33 -4.24 12.00 5.51
N GLY A 34 -3.94 10.76 5.90
CA GLY A 34 -4.94 9.73 6.22
C GLY A 34 -5.72 9.18 5.02
N ARG A 35 -5.23 9.41 3.79
CA ARG A 35 -5.84 8.91 2.55
C ARG A 35 -4.87 8.04 1.78
N LYS A 36 -5.37 7.03 1.08
CA LYS A 36 -4.58 6.24 0.12
C LYS A 36 -4.60 6.92 -1.25
N HIS A 37 -3.44 7.08 -1.85
CA HIS A 37 -3.26 7.67 -3.17
C HIS A 37 -2.69 6.59 -4.10
N PRO A 38 -3.42 6.17 -5.15
CA PRO A 38 -2.88 5.19 -6.09
C PRO A 38 -1.66 5.76 -6.82
N VAL A 39 -0.65 4.92 -6.99
CA VAL A 39 0.55 5.26 -7.73
C VAL A 39 0.50 4.60 -9.09
N ALA A 40 0.63 5.39 -10.14
CA ALA A 40 0.48 4.92 -11.52
C ALA A 40 1.52 3.86 -11.92
N SER A 41 2.74 3.96 -11.40
CA SER A 41 3.86 3.07 -11.75
C SER A 41 4.91 3.01 -10.64
N LEU A 42 5.62 1.89 -10.53
CA LEU A 42 6.79 1.74 -9.63
C LEU A 42 7.89 2.78 -9.92
N GLN A 43 8.03 3.25 -11.16
CA GLN A 43 8.97 4.32 -11.50
C GLN A 43 8.66 5.62 -10.75
N ARG A 44 7.38 5.92 -10.53
CA ARG A 44 6.97 7.11 -9.78
C ARG A 44 7.31 7.00 -8.29
N LEU A 45 7.35 5.79 -7.74
CA LEU A 45 7.87 5.56 -6.39
C LEU A 45 9.36 5.93 -6.31
N ALA A 46 10.15 5.49 -7.30
CA ALA A 46 11.57 5.81 -7.35
C ALA A 46 11.82 7.32 -7.49
N GLU A 47 11.02 8.02 -8.31
CA GLU A 47 11.07 9.49 -8.42
C GLU A 47 10.75 10.21 -7.10
N LEU A 48 9.91 9.60 -6.26
CA LEU A 48 9.59 10.07 -4.91
C LEU A 48 10.63 9.65 -3.86
N GLY A 49 11.74 9.03 -4.28
CA GLY A 49 12.80 8.53 -3.38
C GLY A 49 12.36 7.33 -2.55
N ARG A 50 11.38 6.56 -3.05
CA ARG A 50 10.82 5.41 -2.37
C ARG A 50 11.22 4.09 -3.02
N SER A 51 11.49 3.10 -2.20
CA SER A 51 11.86 1.77 -2.65
C SER A 51 10.68 0.81 -2.60
N ALA A 52 10.59 -0.07 -3.60
CA ALA A 52 9.54 -1.10 -3.64
C ALA A 52 9.63 -2.10 -2.48
N GLU A 53 10.80 -2.23 -1.85
CA GLU A 53 11.00 -3.03 -0.63
C GLU A 53 10.29 -2.46 0.61
N GLU A 54 9.96 -1.16 0.62
CA GLU A 54 9.17 -0.54 1.70
C GLU A 54 7.65 -0.78 1.55
N ILE A 55 7.23 -1.41 0.45
CA ILE A 55 5.82 -1.67 0.18
C ILE A 55 5.32 -2.76 1.10
N ILE A 56 4.31 -2.42 1.89
CA ILE A 56 3.61 -3.32 2.80
C ILE A 56 2.46 -3.97 2.01
N PRO A 57 2.48 -5.29 1.76
CA PRO A 57 1.34 -5.98 1.16
C PRO A 57 0.16 -5.99 2.14
N VAL A 58 -1.01 -5.61 1.66
CA VAL A 58 -2.23 -5.48 2.47
C VAL A 58 -3.44 -6.08 1.76
N SER A 59 -4.47 -6.40 2.53
CA SER A 59 -5.73 -6.91 1.97
C SER A 59 -6.59 -5.79 1.35
N TRP A 60 -7.57 -6.18 0.54
CA TRP A 60 -8.60 -5.24 0.07
C TRP A 60 -9.39 -4.63 1.23
N GLU A 61 -9.58 -5.36 2.33
CA GLU A 61 -10.29 -4.88 3.51
C GLU A 61 -9.52 -3.74 4.19
N ASP A 62 -8.20 -3.87 4.31
CA ASP A 62 -7.33 -2.82 4.85
C ASP A 62 -7.36 -1.57 3.98
N LEU A 63 -7.27 -1.73 2.66
CA LEU A 63 -7.36 -0.61 1.73
C LEU A 63 -8.73 0.07 1.77
N ARG A 64 -9.83 -0.65 2.00
CA ARG A 64 -11.18 -0.06 2.10
C ARG A 64 -11.38 0.77 3.38
N ARG A 65 -10.57 0.54 4.42
CA ARG A 65 -10.59 1.36 5.64
C ARG A 65 -10.00 2.75 5.41
N LEU A 66 -9.10 2.89 4.43
CA LEU A 66 -8.51 4.18 4.05
C LEU A 66 -9.40 4.92 3.04
N LYS A 67 -9.61 6.22 3.27
CA LYS A 67 -10.29 7.09 2.30
C LYS A 67 -9.44 7.22 1.03
N GLU A 68 -10.09 7.21 -0.14
CA GLU A 68 -9.41 7.47 -1.40
C GLU A 68 -8.97 8.93 -1.52
N GLY A 69 -7.72 9.12 -1.91
CA GLY A 69 -7.14 10.38 -2.33
C GLY A 69 -7.00 10.45 -3.86
N GLY A 70 -6.62 11.62 -4.37
CA GLY A 70 -6.26 11.78 -5.78
C GLY A 70 -4.99 11.00 -6.16
N PRO A 71 -4.56 11.01 -7.43
CA PRO A 71 -3.29 10.40 -7.82
C PRO A 71 -2.12 11.06 -7.09
N ALA A 72 -1.17 10.25 -6.62
CA ALA A 72 0.13 10.71 -6.10
C ALA A 72 1.07 11.07 -7.24
#